data_AF-A0A3A9F6L7-F1
#
_entry.id   AF-A0A3A9F6L7-F1
#
_cell.length_a   1.000
_cell.length_b   1.000
_cell.length_c   1.000
_cell.angle_alpha   90.00
_cell.angle_beta   90.00
_cell.angle_gamma   90.00
#
_symmetry.space_group_name_H-M   'P 1'
#
loop_
_entity.id
_entity.type
_entity.pdbx_description
1 polymer ?
#
loop_
_entity_poly.entity_id
_entity_poly.type
_entity_poly.pdbx_seq_one_letter_code
_entity_poly.pdbx_strand_id
1 'polypeptide(L)'
;NDFYPGYPLIKRGIYYCCRMISSQYGREFTGPHYEKIKKVYSIWICMKPPQYRENTITRYRLVEEHLVGEGKEPVRNYDLLSIIMLCLGGPGGANYDGVLRMLDVLLSNETSEAEKRKILQDDYDIQMTQTMEREVSVMCNLSKGVREKGIAEGLAKGHAERALSDLRNLMETLGLTIEQAMAALKVPEGERQKYMDLLERQ
;
A
#
# COMPACT_ATOMS: atom_id res chain seq x y z
N ASN A 1 1.02 1.35 2.56
CA ASN A 1 1.01 0.83 1.18
C ASN A 1 2.36 1.05 0.54
N ASP A 2 3.36 0.38 1.11
CA ASP A 2 4.71 0.36 0.57
C ASP A 2 4.86 -0.92 -0.25
N PHE A 3 5.33 -0.80 -1.48
CA PHE A 3 5.62 -1.95 -2.33
C PHE A 3 6.87 -2.71 -1.85
N TYR A 4 7.72 -2.06 -1.07
CA TYR A 4 8.96 -2.61 -0.52
C TYR A 4 9.03 -2.43 1.01
N PRO A 5 8.17 -3.12 1.78
CA PRO A 5 8.10 -2.99 3.24
C PRO A 5 9.29 -3.64 3.99
N GLY A 6 10.46 -3.75 3.36
CA GLY A 6 11.63 -4.47 3.86
C GLY A 6 11.74 -5.93 3.40
N TYR A 7 10.84 -6.40 2.53
CA TYR A 7 10.89 -7.75 1.95
C TYR A 7 10.11 -7.84 0.63
N PRO A 8 10.35 -8.86 -0.22
CA PRO A 8 9.58 -9.06 -1.45
C PRO A 8 8.13 -9.45 -1.14
N LEU A 9 7.16 -8.66 -1.63
CA LEU A 9 5.73 -8.93 -1.42
C LEU A 9 5.32 -10.33 -1.89
N ILE A 10 5.93 -10.85 -2.95
CA ILE A 10 5.59 -12.18 -3.46
C ILE A 10 5.86 -13.28 -2.44
N LYS A 11 6.93 -13.17 -1.64
CA LYS A 11 7.22 -14.12 -0.57
C LYS A 11 6.11 -14.12 0.48
N ARG A 12 5.58 -12.93 0.82
CA ARG A 12 4.44 -12.80 1.74
C ARG A 12 3.15 -13.37 1.14
N GLY A 13 2.91 -13.15 -0.15
CA GLY A 13 1.79 -13.76 -0.88
C GLY A 13 1.84 -15.29 -0.84
N ILE A 14 3.00 -15.88 -1.10
CA ILE A 14 3.23 -17.33 -1.01
C ILE A 14 2.97 -17.81 0.42
N TYR A 15 3.56 -17.16 1.42
CA TYR A 15 3.36 -17.51 2.82
C TYR A 15 1.87 -17.50 3.21
N TYR A 16 1.11 -16.50 2.77
CA TYR A 16 -0.33 -16.43 3.02
C TYR A 16 -1.11 -17.54 2.34
N CYS A 17 -0.81 -17.86 1.08
CA CYS A 17 -1.41 -19.02 0.40
C CYS A 17 -1.13 -20.33 1.15
N CYS A 18 0.12 -20.58 1.57
CA CYS A 18 0.47 -21.78 2.32
C CYS A 18 -0.26 -21.87 3.66
N ARG A 19 -0.41 -20.74 4.37
CA ARG A 19 -1.22 -20.67 5.60
C ARG A 19 -2.69 -20.98 5.33
N MET A 20 -3.27 -20.44 4.26
CA MET A 20 -4.65 -20.71 3.89
C MET A 20 -4.87 -22.18 3.57
N ILE A 21 -3.99 -22.81 2.77
CA ILE A 21 -4.01 -24.26 2.52
C ILE A 21 -3.95 -25.03 3.84
N SER A 22 -3.01 -24.68 4.72
CA SER A 22 -2.86 -25.38 6.01
C SER A 22 -4.10 -25.22 6.90
N SER A 23 -4.74 -24.04 6.88
CA SER A 23 -5.93 -23.74 7.69
C SER A 23 -7.19 -24.51 7.28
N GLN A 24 -7.15 -25.19 6.13
CA GLN A 24 -8.24 -26.06 5.69
C GLN A 24 -8.31 -27.36 6.50
N TYR A 25 -7.22 -27.77 7.15
CA TYR A 25 -7.23 -28.94 8.03
C TYR A 25 -8.14 -28.69 9.24
N GLY A 26 -9.04 -29.63 9.52
CA GLY A 26 -10.08 -29.49 10.55
C GLY A 26 -11.30 -28.68 10.11
N ARG A 27 -11.34 -28.16 8.88
CA ARG A 27 -12.49 -27.42 8.31
C ARG A 27 -12.99 -28.05 7.02
N GLU A 28 -12.13 -28.11 6.00
CA GLU A 28 -12.45 -28.67 4.68
C GLU A 28 -12.12 -30.16 4.61
N PHE A 29 -11.10 -30.60 5.33
CA PHE A 29 -10.67 -31.99 5.39
C PHE A 29 -10.03 -32.34 6.74
N THR A 30 -9.94 -33.63 7.04
CA THR A 30 -9.34 -34.17 8.27
C THR A 30 -8.58 -35.44 7.94
N GLY A 31 -7.64 -35.84 8.81
CA GLY A 31 -6.84 -37.04 8.57
C GLY A 31 -6.04 -36.96 7.27
N PRO A 32 -5.81 -38.06 6.55
CA PRO A 32 -5.00 -38.09 5.33
C PRO A 32 -5.76 -37.68 4.05
N HIS A 33 -6.93 -37.04 4.17
CA HIS A 33 -7.79 -36.68 3.02
C HIS A 33 -7.31 -35.44 2.24
N TYR A 34 -6.05 -35.42 1.80
CA TYR A 34 -5.44 -34.30 1.10
C TYR A 34 -6.03 -34.06 -0.30
N GLU A 35 -6.67 -35.06 -0.90
CA GLU A 35 -7.41 -34.93 -2.16
C GLU A 35 -8.55 -33.91 -2.09
N LYS A 36 -8.96 -33.53 -0.88
CA LYS A 36 -10.01 -32.53 -0.62
C LYS A 36 -9.48 -31.10 -0.46
N ILE A 37 -8.16 -30.88 -0.54
CA ILE A 37 -7.60 -29.52 -0.47
C ILE A 37 -8.20 -28.69 -1.60
N LYS A 38 -8.80 -27.56 -1.23
CA LYS A 38 -9.35 -26.58 -2.16
C LYS A 38 -8.27 -25.59 -2.58
N LYS A 39 -8.34 -25.18 -3.83
CA LYS A 39 -7.47 -24.13 -4.37
C LYS A 39 -7.67 -22.81 -3.61
N VAL A 40 -6.57 -22.15 -3.26
CA VAL A 40 -6.59 -20.84 -2.58
C VAL A 40 -6.16 -19.72 -3.53
N TYR A 41 -6.71 -18.53 -3.30
CA TYR A 41 -6.39 -17.32 -4.05
C TYR A 41 -5.91 -16.22 -3.10
N SER A 42 -4.86 -15.50 -3.49
CA SER A 42 -4.38 -14.31 -2.79
C SER A 42 -4.24 -13.16 -3.79
N ILE A 43 -5.10 -12.16 -3.66
CA ILE A 43 -5.14 -10.99 -4.56
C ILE A 43 -4.50 -9.80 -3.84
N TRP A 44 -3.51 -9.19 -4.47
CA TRP A 44 -2.75 -8.06 -3.95
C TRP A 44 -2.98 -6.86 -4.85
N ILE A 45 -3.49 -5.77 -4.26
CA ILE A 45 -3.68 -4.50 -4.97
C ILE A 45 -2.57 -3.55 -4.52
N CYS A 46 -1.68 -3.23 -5.46
CA CYS A 46 -0.50 -2.39 -5.26
C CYS A 46 -0.76 -1.02 -5.88
N MET A 47 -1.12 -0.03 -5.05
CA MET A 47 -1.50 1.32 -5.51
C MET A 47 -0.32 2.24 -5.86
N LYS A 48 0.90 1.90 -5.42
CA LYS A 48 2.13 2.66 -5.69
C LYS A 48 3.28 1.71 -6.03
N PRO A 49 3.19 0.97 -7.15
CA PRO A 49 4.24 0.08 -7.60
C PRO A 49 5.40 0.91 -8.20
N PRO A 50 6.57 0.30 -8.41
CA PRO A 50 7.63 0.88 -9.23
C PRO A 50 7.18 1.04 -10.68
N GLN A 51 7.74 2.02 -11.38
CA GLN A 51 7.37 2.35 -12.77
C GLN A 51 7.37 1.14 -13.71
N TYR A 52 8.36 0.25 -13.61
CA TYR A 52 8.46 -0.94 -14.47
C TYR A 52 7.37 -2.01 -14.20
N ARG A 53 6.54 -1.84 -13.16
CA ARG A 53 5.41 -2.72 -12.82
C ARG A 53 4.06 -2.04 -12.94
N GLU A 54 4.02 -0.77 -13.32
CA GLU A 54 2.78 -0.02 -13.48
C GLU A 54 1.84 -0.68 -14.47
N ASN A 55 0.54 -0.65 -14.16
CA ASN A 55 -0.54 -1.21 -14.97
C ASN A 55 -0.30 -2.67 -15.38
N THR A 56 0.09 -3.51 -14.41
CA THR A 56 0.29 -4.95 -14.64
C THR A 56 -0.64 -5.82 -13.79
N ILE A 57 -1.07 -6.93 -14.37
CA ILE A 57 -1.72 -8.03 -13.66
C ILE A 57 -0.80 -9.24 -13.78
N THR A 58 -0.13 -9.60 -12.69
CA THR A 58 0.79 -10.75 -12.68
C THR A 58 0.20 -11.89 -11.86
N ARG A 59 0.08 -13.06 -12.47
CA ARG A 59 -0.35 -14.28 -11.77
C ARG A 59 0.83 -15.20 -11.50
N TYR A 60 0.98 -15.58 -10.25
CA TYR A 60 1.89 -16.63 -9.79
C TYR A 60 1.06 -17.86 -9.42
N ARG A 61 1.44 -19.02 -9.95
CA ARG A 61 0.76 -20.30 -9.77
C ARG A 61 1.75 -21.44 -9.88
N LEU A 62 1.33 -22.65 -9.49
CA LEU A 62 2.10 -23.85 -9.77
C LEU A 62 1.80 -24.33 -11.19
N VAL A 63 2.86 -24.70 -11.91
CA VAL A 63 2.81 -25.27 -13.26
C VAL A 63 3.71 -26.49 -13.27
N GLU A 64 3.20 -27.60 -13.79
CA GLU A 64 3.98 -28.81 -14.00
C GLU A 64 4.97 -28.61 -15.17
N GLU A 65 6.23 -28.97 -14.96
CA GLU A 65 7.29 -28.94 -15.97
C GLU A 65 7.91 -30.34 -16.09
N HIS A 66 7.94 -30.89 -17.31
CA HIS A 66 8.49 -32.22 -17.56
C HIS A 66 9.98 -32.13 -17.87
N LEU A 67 10.82 -32.60 -16.95
CA LEU A 67 12.27 -32.67 -17.17
C LEU A 67 12.68 -33.92 -17.97
N VAL A 68 11.97 -35.04 -17.78
CA VAL A 68 12.14 -36.31 -18.51
C VAL A 68 10.78 -37.01 -18.62
N GLY A 69 10.47 -37.58 -19.78
CA GLY A 69 9.20 -38.29 -20.03
C GLY A 69 7.99 -37.35 -20.19
N GLU A 70 6.80 -37.94 -20.30
CA GLU A 70 5.56 -37.22 -20.69
C GLU A 70 4.33 -37.57 -19.81
N GLY A 71 4.54 -38.13 -18.62
CA GLY A 71 3.45 -38.42 -17.69
C GLY A 71 2.75 -37.13 -17.25
N LYS A 72 1.41 -37.11 -17.25
CA LYS A 72 0.60 -35.91 -16.95
C LYS A 72 -0.18 -36.07 -15.65
N GLU A 73 -0.16 -35.06 -14.79
CA GLU A 73 -1.03 -34.97 -13.63
C GLU A 73 -2.24 -34.05 -13.91
N PRO A 74 -3.47 -34.42 -13.54
CA PRO A 74 -4.59 -33.49 -13.49
C PRO A 74 -4.26 -32.16 -12.79
N VAL A 75 -4.42 -31.04 -13.49
CA VAL A 75 -4.09 -29.67 -13.01
C VAL A 75 -4.64 -29.38 -11.60
N ARG A 76 -5.84 -29.87 -11.30
CA ARG A 76 -6.51 -29.68 -9.99
C ARG A 76 -5.71 -30.24 -8.81
N ASN A 77 -4.80 -31.18 -9.04
CA ASN A 77 -4.03 -31.85 -8.00
C ASN A 77 -2.74 -31.10 -7.65
N TYR A 78 -2.19 -30.25 -8.54
CA TYR A 78 -0.98 -29.48 -8.26
C TYR A 78 -1.19 -27.95 -8.24
N ASP A 79 -2.11 -27.40 -9.03
CA ASP A 79 -2.35 -25.95 -9.10
C ASP A 79 -3.31 -25.50 -7.98
N LEU A 80 -2.87 -25.69 -6.73
CA LEU A 80 -3.63 -25.47 -5.50
C LEU A 80 -3.52 -24.05 -4.93
N LEU A 81 -2.64 -23.20 -5.48
CA LEU A 81 -2.51 -21.81 -5.06
C LEU A 81 -2.38 -20.87 -6.26
N SER A 82 -3.01 -19.71 -6.16
CA SER A 82 -2.83 -18.63 -7.13
C SER A 82 -2.69 -17.29 -6.42
N ILE A 83 -1.62 -16.56 -6.75
CA ILE A 83 -1.37 -15.21 -6.26
C ILE A 83 -1.52 -14.28 -7.44
N ILE A 84 -2.34 -13.25 -7.32
CA ILE A 84 -2.58 -12.25 -8.36
C ILE A 84 -2.11 -10.91 -7.82
N MET A 85 -1.14 -10.28 -8.50
CA MET A 85 -0.64 -8.95 -8.19
C MET A 85 -1.18 -7.97 -9.22
N LEU A 86 -2.02 -7.04 -8.76
CA LEU A 86 -2.59 -5.93 -9.51
C LEU A 86 -1.80 -4.68 -9.17
N CYS A 87 -0.95 -4.21 -10.08
CA CYS A 87 -0.12 -3.02 -9.88
C CYS A 87 -0.74 -1.86 -10.66
N LEU A 88 -1.21 -0.84 -9.93
CA LEU A 88 -1.91 0.33 -10.48
C LEU A 88 -0.89 1.43 -10.79
N GLY A 89 -0.89 1.94 -12.02
CA GLY A 89 0.06 2.95 -12.49
C GLY A 89 -0.57 4.23 -13.04
N GLY A 90 -1.90 4.33 -13.01
CA GLY A 90 -2.62 5.50 -13.48
C GLY A 90 -2.68 5.65 -15.01
N PRO A 91 -3.34 6.73 -15.47
CA PRO A 91 -3.74 6.92 -16.87
C PRO A 91 -2.61 7.23 -17.85
N GLY A 92 -1.41 7.58 -17.37
CA GLY A 92 -0.26 7.91 -18.22
C GLY A 92 0.49 6.69 -18.77
N GLY A 93 0.22 5.49 -18.24
CA GLY A 93 0.90 4.26 -18.63
C GLY A 93 0.10 3.43 -19.64
N ALA A 94 0.81 2.54 -20.37
CA ALA A 94 0.15 1.51 -21.18
C ALA A 94 -0.73 0.59 -20.31
N ASN A 95 -1.70 -0.10 -20.93
CA ASN A 95 -2.62 -1.05 -20.27
C ASN A 95 -3.46 -0.45 -19.11
N TYR A 96 -3.71 0.86 -19.13
CA TYR A 96 -4.64 1.51 -18.22
C TYR A 96 -6.09 1.33 -18.69
N ASP A 97 -6.59 0.11 -18.56
CA ASP A 97 -7.96 -0.23 -18.94
C ASP A 97 -8.57 -1.26 -17.98
N GLY A 98 -9.81 -1.67 -18.27
CA GLY A 98 -10.51 -2.74 -17.58
C GLY A 98 -10.45 -2.63 -16.05
N VAL A 99 -10.11 -3.73 -15.39
CA VAL A 99 -10.06 -3.83 -13.92
C VAL A 99 -8.97 -2.95 -13.30
N LEU A 100 -7.88 -2.65 -14.01
CA LEU A 100 -6.80 -1.80 -13.48
C LEU A 100 -7.28 -0.37 -13.35
N ARG A 101 -7.89 0.19 -14.40
CA ARG A 101 -8.51 1.53 -14.33
C ARG A 101 -9.64 1.57 -13.31
N MET A 102 -10.49 0.54 -13.27
CA MET A 102 -11.60 0.46 -12.31
C MET A 102 -11.09 0.55 -10.86
N LEU A 103 -10.10 -0.27 -10.51
CA LEU A 103 -9.54 -0.31 -9.16
C LEU A 103 -8.74 0.95 -8.84
N ASP A 104 -8.02 1.50 -9.82
CA ASP A 104 -7.29 2.76 -9.67
C ASP A 104 -8.25 3.93 -9.37
N VAL A 105 -9.34 4.07 -10.14
CA VAL A 105 -10.40 5.06 -9.88
C VAL A 105 -11.06 4.83 -8.53
N LEU A 106 -11.45 3.59 -8.22
CA LEU A 106 -12.14 3.26 -6.97
C LEU A 106 -11.27 3.63 -5.77
N LEU A 107 -9.99 3.23 -5.78
CA LEU A 107 -9.08 3.38 -4.65
C LEU A 107 -8.29 4.70 -4.66
N SER A 108 -8.40 5.50 -5.72
CA SER A 108 -7.74 6.81 -5.83
C SER A 108 -8.25 7.78 -4.77
N ASN A 109 -7.35 8.62 -4.28
CA ASN A 109 -7.67 9.71 -3.35
C ASN A 109 -7.87 11.05 -4.07
N GLU A 110 -7.64 11.07 -5.37
CA GLU A 110 -7.68 12.26 -6.22
C GLU A 110 -9.01 12.36 -6.97
N THR A 111 -9.60 11.22 -7.34
CA THR A 111 -10.89 11.18 -8.01
C THR A 111 -12.02 11.50 -7.03
N SER A 112 -12.88 12.44 -7.41
CA SER A 112 -14.01 12.84 -6.56
C SER A 112 -15.02 11.70 -6.40
N GLU A 113 -15.80 11.70 -5.32
CA GLU A 113 -16.82 10.68 -5.09
C GLU A 113 -17.84 10.61 -6.23
N ALA A 114 -18.30 11.76 -6.73
CA ALA A 114 -19.24 11.85 -7.84
C ALA A 114 -18.65 11.25 -9.14
N GLU A 115 -17.38 11.53 -9.41
CA GLU A 115 -16.69 11.02 -10.59
C GLU A 115 -16.40 9.52 -10.49
N LYS A 116 -16.04 9.01 -9.30
CA LYS A 116 -15.93 7.56 -9.05
C LYS A 116 -17.24 6.86 -9.33
N ARG A 117 -18.36 7.36 -8.80
CA ARG A 117 -19.70 6.79 -9.02
C ARG A 117 -20.03 6.74 -10.51
N LYS A 118 -19.80 7.86 -11.20
CA LYS A 118 -20.02 7.97 -12.65
C LYS A 118 -19.22 6.94 -13.43
N ILE A 119 -17.91 6.85 -13.18
CA ILE A 119 -17.04 5.89 -13.87
C ILE A 119 -17.46 4.44 -13.58
N LEU A 120 -17.74 4.09 -12.32
CA LEU A 120 -18.15 2.74 -11.94
C LEU A 120 -19.49 2.35 -12.59
N GLN A 121 -20.42 3.29 -12.70
CA GLN A 121 -21.74 3.06 -13.29
C GLN A 121 -21.70 3.04 -14.82
N ASP A 122 -21.15 4.10 -15.44
CA ASP A 122 -21.22 4.31 -16.89
C ASP A 122 -20.23 3.41 -17.65
N ASP A 123 -19.04 3.17 -17.09
CA ASP A 123 -17.98 2.45 -17.81
C ASP A 123 -17.87 0.96 -17.42
N TYR A 124 -18.41 0.56 -16.26
CA TYR A 124 -18.29 -0.79 -15.72
C TYR A 124 -19.61 -1.45 -15.33
N ASP A 125 -20.75 -0.80 -15.59
CA ASP A 125 -22.10 -1.28 -15.28
C ASP A 125 -22.30 -1.66 -13.80
N ILE A 126 -21.50 -1.09 -12.89
CA ILE A 126 -21.63 -1.32 -11.45
C ILE A 126 -22.74 -0.41 -10.91
N GLN A 127 -23.89 -1.00 -10.62
CA GLN A 127 -25.06 -0.28 -10.12
C GLN A 127 -24.78 0.41 -8.78
N MET A 128 -24.93 1.74 -8.73
CA MET A 128 -24.76 2.52 -7.51
C MET A 128 -25.99 2.37 -6.59
N THR A 129 -26.00 1.30 -5.80
CA THR A 129 -26.99 1.12 -4.73
C THR A 129 -26.71 2.06 -3.56
N GLN A 130 -27.73 2.40 -2.74
CA GLN A 130 -27.54 3.22 -1.54
C GLN A 130 -26.46 2.69 -0.60
N THR A 131 -26.29 1.36 -0.52
CA THR A 131 -25.23 0.73 0.28
C THR A 131 -23.85 0.99 -0.32
N MET A 132 -23.68 0.78 -1.62
CA MET A 132 -22.41 1.07 -2.31
C MET A 132 -22.05 2.56 -2.24
N GLU A 133 -23.03 3.45 -2.38
CA GLU A 133 -22.83 4.89 -2.24
C GLU A 133 -22.29 5.25 -0.84
N ARG A 134 -22.84 4.64 0.21
CA ARG A 134 -22.34 4.83 1.58
C ARG A 134 -20.93 4.29 1.76
N GLU A 135 -20.64 3.10 1.24
CA GLU A 135 -19.31 2.48 1.36
C GLU A 135 -18.22 3.29 0.63
N VAL A 136 -18.51 3.77 -0.58
CA VAL A 136 -17.61 4.65 -1.34
C VAL A 136 -17.39 5.97 -0.59
N SER A 137 -18.45 6.56 -0.03
CA SER A 137 -18.35 7.80 0.75
C SER A 137 -17.50 7.62 2.01
N VAL A 138 -17.71 6.53 2.76
CA VAL A 138 -16.91 6.19 3.96
C VAL A 138 -15.44 6.04 3.61
N MET A 139 -15.11 5.34 2.52
CA MET A 139 -13.73 5.19 2.06
C MET A 139 -13.09 6.53 1.67
N CYS A 140 -13.81 7.39 0.93
CA CYS A 140 -13.34 8.71 0.54
C CYS A 140 -13.09 9.61 1.76
N ASN A 141 -14.00 9.60 2.75
CA ASN A 141 -13.87 10.38 3.97
C ASN A 141 -12.70 9.90 4.84
N LEU A 142 -12.53 8.58 4.98
CA LEU A 142 -11.39 8.00 5.71
C LEU A 142 -10.05 8.42 5.07
N SER A 143 -9.98 8.33 3.75
CA SER A 143 -8.80 8.74 2.99
C SER A 143 -8.46 10.22 3.18
N LYS A 144 -9.47 11.10 3.14
CA LYS A 144 -9.31 12.53 3.38
C LYS A 144 -8.74 12.81 4.78
N GLY A 145 -9.27 12.16 5.81
CA GLY A 145 -8.78 12.31 7.19
C GLY A 145 -7.33 11.84 7.36
N VAL A 146 -6.95 10.71 6.75
CA VAL A 146 -5.55 10.23 6.78
C VAL A 146 -4.61 11.21 6.06
N ARG A 147 -5.02 11.77 4.92
CA ARG A 147 -4.23 12.75 4.17
C ARG A 147 -4.04 14.06 4.93
N GLU A 148 -5.11 14.60 5.50
CA GLU A 148 -5.06 15.84 6.29
C GLU A 148 -4.14 15.68 7.51
N LYS A 149 -4.23 14.56 8.21
CA LYS A 149 -3.31 14.23 9.31
C LYS A 149 -1.86 14.12 8.84
N GLY A 150 -1.61 13.42 7.72
CA GLY A 150 -0.27 13.29 7.15
C GLY A 150 0.35 14.62 6.71
N ILE A 151 -0.46 15.53 6.14
CA ILE A 151 -0.03 16.89 5.78
C ILE A 151 0.32 17.70 7.04
N ALA A 152 -0.54 17.66 8.07
CA ALA A 152 -0.31 18.38 9.32
C ALA A 152 0.98 17.89 10.01
N GLU A 153 1.18 16.58 10.09
CA GLU A 153 2.41 15.98 10.63
C GLU A 153 3.64 16.35 9.78
N GLY A 154 3.52 16.31 8.45
CA GLY A 154 4.60 16.67 7.52
C GLY A 154 5.02 18.14 7.63
N LEU A 155 4.05 19.06 7.71
CA LEU A 155 4.31 20.49 7.94
C LEU A 155 4.99 20.70 9.29
N ALA A 156 4.45 20.14 10.37
CA ALA A 156 5.04 20.26 11.70
C ALA A 156 6.49 19.75 11.74
N LYS A 157 6.76 18.61 11.07
CA LYS A 157 8.10 18.06 10.96
C LYS A 157 9.04 18.96 10.14
N GLY A 158 8.58 19.46 8.99
CA GLY A 158 9.36 20.37 8.14
C GLY A 158 9.70 21.69 8.83
N HIS A 159 8.77 22.26 9.60
CA HIS A 159 9.03 23.42 10.43
C HIS A 159 10.10 23.14 11.50
N ALA A 160 10.02 22.00 12.18
CA ALA A 160 11.00 21.62 13.19
C ALA A 160 12.39 21.35 12.59
N GLU A 161 12.46 20.63 11.46
CA GLU A 161 13.72 20.36 10.75
C GLU A 161 14.38 21.66 10.26
N ARG A 162 13.59 22.60 9.73
CA ARG A 162 14.09 23.92 9.32
C ARG A 162 14.61 24.73 10.51
N ALA A 163 13.85 24.80 11.60
CA ALA A 163 14.26 25.52 12.79
C ALA A 163 15.57 24.96 13.37
N LEU A 164 15.74 23.63 13.39
CA LEU A 164 16.99 22.99 13.79
C LEU A 164 18.16 23.35 12.85
N SER A 165 17.93 23.36 11.54
CA SER A 165 18.94 23.78 10.57
C SER A 165 19.34 25.24 10.76
N ASP A 166 18.37 26.12 10.99
CA ASP A 166 18.62 27.55 11.20
C ASP A 166 19.39 27.78 12.52
N LEU A 167 19.05 27.06 13.60
CA LEU A 167 19.81 27.09 14.86
C LEU A 167 21.27 26.68 14.67
N ARG A 168 21.51 25.58 13.96
CA ARG A 168 22.88 25.11 13.66
C ARG A 168 23.66 26.14 12.85
N ASN A 169 23.05 26.68 11.79
CA ASN A 169 23.68 27.69 10.97
C ASN A 169 24.07 28.92 11.81
N LEU A 170 23.20 29.38 12.72
CA LEU A 170 23.49 30.50 13.62
C LEU A 170 24.64 30.20 14.60
N MET A 171 24.70 28.98 15.13
CA MET A 171 25.80 28.55 16.01
C MET A 171 27.13 28.46 15.25
N GLU A 172 27.13 27.90 14.04
CA GLU A 172 28.36 27.72 13.24
C GLU A 172 28.87 29.01 12.61
N THR A 173 27.98 29.83 12.04
CA THR A 173 28.39 31.02 11.28
C THR A 173 28.60 32.25 12.16
N LEU A 174 27.80 32.40 13.22
CA LEU A 174 27.84 33.57 14.10
C LEU A 174 28.43 33.26 15.48
N GLY A 175 28.78 31.99 15.77
CA GLY A 175 29.37 31.58 17.05
C GLY A 175 28.43 31.74 18.24
N LEU A 176 27.11 31.82 18.00
CA LEU A 176 26.11 32.03 19.04
C LEU A 176 25.98 30.79 19.94
N THR A 177 25.72 31.00 21.23
CA THR A 177 25.27 29.89 22.09
C THR A 177 23.87 29.43 21.68
N ILE A 178 23.48 28.23 22.09
CA ILE A 178 22.19 27.63 21.73
C ILE A 178 21.03 28.51 22.24
N GLU A 179 21.18 29.15 23.40
CA GLU A 179 20.21 30.09 23.98
C GLU A 179 20.12 31.38 23.15
N GLN A 180 21.27 31.90 22.70
CA GLN A 180 21.33 33.09 21.86
C GLN A 180 20.73 32.83 20.47
N ALA A 181 20.99 31.66 19.89
CA ALA A 181 20.42 31.24 18.61
C ALA A 181 18.89 31.06 18.72
N MET A 182 18.39 30.44 19.80
CA MET A 182 16.95 30.34 20.07
C MET A 182 16.29 31.69 20.31
N ALA A 183 16.96 32.62 20.99
CA ALA A 183 16.48 33.98 21.17
C ALA A 183 16.43 34.75 19.83
N ALA A 184 17.44 34.59 18.98
CA ALA A 184 17.50 35.21 17.65
C ALA A 184 16.37 34.71 16.72
N LEU A 185 16.07 33.41 16.76
CA LEU A 185 14.94 32.81 16.04
C LEU A 185 13.59 33.03 16.73
N LYS A 186 13.56 33.71 17.88
CA LYS A 186 12.35 33.98 18.67
C LYS A 186 11.57 32.71 19.01
N VAL A 187 12.28 31.62 19.32
CA VAL A 187 11.66 30.35 19.72
C VAL A 187 10.91 30.56 21.05
N PRO A 188 9.59 30.24 21.11
CA PRO A 188 8.80 30.35 22.33
C PRO A 188 9.41 29.55 23.48
N GLU A 189 9.38 30.10 24.70
CA GLU A 189 10.03 29.47 25.87
C GLU A 189 9.55 28.04 26.14
N GLY A 190 8.26 27.77 25.92
CA GLY A 190 7.67 26.43 26.08
C GLY A 190 8.17 25.39 25.08
N GLU A 191 8.83 25.78 23.99
CA GLU A 191 9.38 24.87 22.99
C GLU A 191 10.90 24.72 23.06
N ARG A 192 11.60 25.55 23.85
CA ARG A 192 13.07 25.57 23.89
C ARG A 192 13.67 24.25 24.33
N GLN A 193 13.10 23.62 25.37
CA GLN A 193 13.58 22.32 25.86
C GLN A 193 13.48 21.23 24.78
N LYS A 194 12.41 21.24 23.97
CA LYS A 194 12.22 20.29 22.89
C LYS A 194 13.32 20.41 21.81
N TYR A 195 13.71 21.63 21.45
CA TYR A 195 14.77 21.85 20.46
C TYR A 195 16.17 21.51 21.02
N MET A 196 16.40 21.73 22.32
CA MET A 196 17.62 21.29 23.01
C MET A 196 17.78 19.77 22.96
N ASP A 197 16.74 19.03 23.38
CA ASP A 197 16.74 17.56 23.37
C ASP A 197 16.91 16.97 21.95
N LEU A 198 16.38 17.67 20.93
CA LEU A 198 16.52 17.27 19.53
C LEU A 198 17.92 17.53 18.97
N LEU A 199 18.61 18.56 19.45
CA LEU A 199 19.99 18.87 19.07
C LEU A 199 21.00 17.92 19.74
N GLU A 200 20.73 17.45 20.96
CA GLU A 200 21.58 16.48 21.68
C GLU A 200 21.46 15.04 21.16
N ARG A 201 20.37 14.70 20.48
CA ARG A 201 20.08 13.34 19.96
C ARG A 201 20.68 13.05 18.58
N GLN A 202 21.40 13.99 17.97
CA GLN A 202 22.08 13.84 16.68
C GLN A 202 23.58 14.06 16.84
#